data_AF-A0A268TFW5-F1
#
_entry.id   AF-A0A268TFW5-F1
#
_cell.length_a   1.000
_cell.length_b   1.000
_cell.length_c   1.000
_cell.angle_alpha   90.00
_cell.angle_beta   90.00
_cell.angle_gamma   90.00
#
_symmetry.space_group_name_H-M   'P 1'
#
loop_
_entity.id
_entity.type
_entity.pdbx_description
1 polymer ?
#
loop_
_entity_poly.entity_id
_entity_poly.type
_entity_poly.pdbx_seq_one_letter_code
_entity_poly.pdbx_strand_id
1 'polypeptide(L)'
;MDKNIYVGTDFTQEFYHQDQLAVQKLLMEKQGFIKGAFYRSDIGDIDLVWGDDDFGLCHILKKRSEQFGEVKALKFISHLEENIKNGIAVAMRRDRIGIITNQSSIVLEKSQSNHFILTAYIDRKNKLRLENLQTIHDGNFIDESGLSLNKGDNVLSSNQSQDNTITKSPIKQTE
;
A
#
# COMPACT_ATOMS: atom_id res chain seq x y z
N MET A 1 -4.05 -12.20 8.42
CA MET A 1 -3.50 -13.51 8.02
C MET A 1 -3.38 -14.45 9.22
N ASP A 2 -3.97 -15.65 9.18
CA ASP A 2 -4.01 -16.58 10.34
C ASP A 2 -3.13 -17.85 10.19
N LYS A 3 -2.24 -17.88 9.20
CA LYS A 3 -1.32 -19.03 8.97
C LYS A 3 0.09 -18.74 9.49
N ASN A 4 0.83 -19.79 9.85
CA ASN A 4 2.27 -19.66 10.07
C ASN A 4 2.96 -19.36 8.74
N ILE A 5 3.38 -18.11 8.57
CA ILE A 5 3.98 -17.57 7.34
C ILE A 5 5.51 -17.63 7.33
N TYR A 6 6.14 -17.84 8.49
CA TYR A 6 7.60 -17.88 8.63
C TYR A 6 8.04 -19.33 8.54
N VAL A 7 8.32 -19.78 7.32
CA VAL A 7 8.71 -21.16 7.01
C VAL A 7 10.08 -21.16 6.35
N GLY A 8 10.94 -22.10 6.76
CA GLY A 8 12.31 -22.23 6.25
C GLY A 8 13.35 -21.52 7.14
N THR A 9 14.50 -21.22 6.56
CA THR A 9 15.61 -20.55 7.26
C THR A 9 15.28 -19.10 7.58
N ASP A 10 15.58 -18.69 8.80
CA ASP A 10 15.55 -17.29 9.22
C ASP A 10 16.87 -16.61 8.83
N PHE A 11 16.83 -15.67 7.88
CA PHE A 11 17.98 -14.90 7.43
C PHE A 11 18.03 -13.49 8.04
N THR A 12 17.18 -13.20 9.03
CA THR A 12 17.01 -11.85 9.59
C THR A 12 18.30 -11.27 10.14
N GLN A 13 19.14 -12.06 10.82
CA GLN A 13 20.36 -11.55 11.46
C GLN A 13 21.33 -10.88 10.46
N GLU A 14 21.38 -11.37 9.22
CA GLU A 14 22.28 -10.88 8.18
C GLU A 14 21.61 -9.81 7.29
N PHE A 15 20.28 -9.85 7.16
CA PHE A 15 19.55 -9.08 6.15
C PHE A 15 18.49 -8.12 6.71
N TYR A 16 18.49 -7.85 8.01
CA TYR A 16 17.64 -6.82 8.64
C TYR A 16 17.97 -5.42 8.08
N HIS A 17 16.95 -4.73 7.57
CA HIS A 17 17.01 -3.44 6.87
C HIS A 17 18.02 -3.40 5.71
N GLN A 18 18.25 -4.54 5.06
CA GLN A 18 19.14 -4.63 3.90
C GLN A 18 18.42 -4.48 2.54
N ASP A 19 17.13 -4.11 2.55
CA ASP A 19 16.34 -3.72 1.38
C ASP A 19 16.51 -4.67 0.17
N GLN A 20 17.10 -4.21 -0.94
CA GLN A 20 17.30 -5.02 -2.15
C GLN A 20 18.23 -6.24 -1.94
N LEU A 21 19.15 -6.23 -0.97
CA LEU A 21 19.96 -7.42 -0.66
C LEU A 21 19.08 -8.52 -0.04
N ALA A 22 18.09 -8.17 0.77
CA ALA A 22 17.13 -9.14 1.31
C ALA A 22 16.31 -9.81 0.21
N VAL A 23 15.88 -9.03 -0.80
CA VAL A 23 15.19 -9.56 -1.99
C VAL A 23 16.07 -10.53 -2.75
N GLN A 24 17.32 -10.14 -3.02
CA GLN A 24 18.28 -10.99 -3.74
C GLN A 24 18.55 -12.29 -3.00
N LYS A 25 18.72 -12.23 -1.67
CA LYS A 25 18.93 -13.40 -0.82
C LYS A 25 17.77 -14.39 -0.95
N LEU A 26 16.53 -13.94 -0.80
CA LEU A 26 15.37 -14.84 -0.90
C LEU A 26 15.15 -15.36 -2.33
N LEU A 27 15.46 -14.59 -3.38
CA LEU A 27 15.43 -15.07 -4.77
C LEU A 27 16.48 -16.16 -5.03
N MET A 28 17.66 -16.05 -4.41
CA MET A 28 18.74 -17.02 -4.52
C MET A 28 18.39 -18.32 -3.79
N GLU A 29 17.92 -18.20 -2.54
CA GLU A 29 17.62 -19.35 -1.68
C GLU A 29 16.30 -20.04 -2.05
N LYS A 30 15.34 -19.29 -2.60
CA LYS A 30 13.99 -19.77 -2.94
C LYS A 30 13.29 -20.46 -1.76
N GLN A 31 13.57 -20.00 -0.54
CA GLN A 31 12.99 -20.46 0.72
C GLN A 31 13.32 -19.46 1.84
N GLY A 32 12.68 -19.62 3.00
CA GLY A 32 13.01 -18.86 4.20
C GLY A 32 12.34 -17.49 4.27
N PHE A 33 12.82 -16.69 5.20
CA PHE A 33 12.28 -15.36 5.48
C PHE A 33 13.31 -14.42 6.11
N ILE A 34 13.02 -13.12 6.01
CA ILE A 34 13.78 -12.01 6.58
C ILE A 34 12.76 -11.07 7.21
N LYS A 35 12.74 -11.00 8.55
CA LYS A 35 11.93 -10.02 9.27
C LYS A 35 12.57 -8.64 9.15
N GLY A 36 11.76 -7.59 9.04
CA GLY A 36 12.23 -6.23 8.81
C GLY A 36 13.22 -6.16 7.64
N ALA A 37 12.90 -6.79 6.52
CA ALA A 37 13.74 -6.68 5.32
C ALA A 37 13.81 -5.23 4.83
N PHE A 38 12.68 -4.52 4.94
CA PHE A 38 12.55 -3.10 4.66
C PHE A 38 12.05 -2.35 5.88
N TYR A 39 12.30 -1.04 5.91
CA TYR A 39 11.75 -0.13 6.91
C TYR A 39 11.19 1.14 6.26
N ARG A 40 10.05 1.60 6.78
CA ARG A 40 9.46 2.90 6.44
C ARG A 40 8.94 3.57 7.71
N SER A 41 9.25 4.85 7.92
CA SER A 41 8.83 5.55 9.14
C SER A 41 7.31 5.63 9.34
N ASP A 42 6.53 5.63 8.24
CA ASP A 42 5.06 5.70 8.24
C ASP A 42 4.36 4.33 8.30
N ILE A 43 5.12 3.21 8.26
CA ILE A 43 4.59 1.83 8.26
C ILE A 43 5.22 0.98 9.37
N GLY A 44 6.53 1.14 9.60
CA GLY A 44 7.36 0.29 10.45
C GLY A 44 8.18 -0.73 9.63
N ASP A 45 8.54 -1.82 10.30
CA ASP A 45 9.22 -2.95 9.67
C ASP A 45 8.30 -3.70 8.71
N ILE A 46 8.84 -4.05 7.55
CA ILE A 46 8.18 -4.86 6.54
C ILE A 46 8.99 -6.13 6.35
N ASP A 47 8.36 -7.25 6.67
CA ASP A 47 8.94 -8.57 6.55
C ASP A 47 8.83 -9.06 5.11
N LEU A 48 9.88 -9.75 4.67
CA LEU A 48 9.94 -10.44 3.40
C LEU A 48 10.03 -11.95 3.64
N VAL A 49 9.11 -12.67 3.03
CA VAL A 49 9.01 -14.13 3.12
C VAL A 49 9.07 -14.72 1.72
N TRP A 50 9.70 -15.88 1.57
CA TRP A 50 9.61 -16.61 0.31
C TRP A 50 8.15 -16.95 -0.01
N GLY A 51 7.42 -17.47 0.99
CA GLY A 51 5.99 -17.75 0.90
C GLY A 51 5.68 -19.00 0.08
N ASP A 52 4.48 -19.03 -0.50
CA ASP A 52 3.92 -20.16 -1.24
C ASP A 52 3.19 -19.67 -2.50
N ASP A 53 2.28 -20.50 -3.03
CA ASP A 53 1.50 -20.17 -4.22
C ASP A 53 0.45 -19.07 -4.00
N ASP A 54 0.17 -18.67 -2.75
CA ASP A 54 -0.86 -17.69 -2.39
C ASP A 54 -0.28 -16.34 -1.92
N PHE A 55 0.98 -16.28 -1.46
CA PHE A 55 1.60 -15.05 -0.96
C PHE A 55 3.15 -15.09 -0.99
N GLY A 56 3.77 -13.94 -0.70
CA GLY A 56 5.21 -13.81 -0.60
C GLY A 56 5.89 -13.66 -1.96
N LEU A 57 7.22 -13.74 -1.94
CA LEU A 57 8.04 -13.50 -3.13
C LEU A 57 7.86 -14.59 -4.21
N CYS A 58 7.62 -15.84 -3.79
CA CYS A 58 7.32 -16.97 -4.68
C CYS A 58 6.07 -16.70 -5.51
N HIS A 59 4.96 -16.35 -4.84
CA HIS A 59 3.69 -15.99 -5.49
C HIS A 59 3.87 -14.85 -6.50
N ILE A 60 4.55 -13.78 -6.10
CA ILE A 60 4.79 -12.61 -6.95
C ILE A 60 5.60 -13.01 -8.18
N LEU A 61 6.71 -13.73 -8.00
CA LEU A 61 7.55 -14.19 -9.11
C LEU A 61 6.76 -15.06 -10.07
N LYS A 62 5.96 -16.01 -9.57
CA LYS A 62 5.10 -16.88 -10.38
C LYS A 62 4.11 -16.06 -11.21
N LYS A 63 3.31 -15.20 -10.56
CA LYS A 63 2.27 -14.41 -11.23
C LYS A 63 2.82 -13.43 -12.26
N ARG A 64 3.98 -12.82 -11.99
CA ARG A 64 4.62 -11.89 -12.93
C ARG A 64 5.29 -12.65 -14.08
N SER A 65 5.86 -13.83 -13.82
CA SER A 65 6.41 -14.69 -14.87
C SER A 65 5.31 -15.20 -15.82
N GLU A 66 4.15 -15.59 -15.30
CA GLU A 66 2.97 -15.95 -16.11
C GLU A 66 2.50 -14.78 -17.00
N GLN A 67 2.58 -13.54 -16.48
CA GLN A 67 2.07 -12.36 -17.18
C GLN A 67 2.97 -11.88 -18.33
N PHE A 68 4.29 -11.89 -18.15
CA PHE A 68 5.20 -11.31 -19.14
C PHE A 68 6.57 -12.01 -19.27
N GLY A 69 6.74 -13.18 -18.65
CA GLY A 69 7.96 -13.99 -18.68
C GLY A 69 8.92 -13.72 -17.50
N GLU A 70 9.70 -14.74 -17.13
CA GLU A 70 10.54 -14.74 -15.92
C GLU A 70 11.59 -13.61 -15.90
N VAL A 71 12.27 -13.37 -17.02
CA VAL A 71 13.28 -12.29 -17.12
C VAL A 71 12.67 -10.92 -16.82
N LYS A 72 11.46 -10.66 -17.33
CA LYS A 72 10.74 -9.40 -17.07
C LYS A 72 10.21 -9.36 -15.63
N ALA A 73 9.86 -10.50 -15.04
CA ALA A 73 9.44 -10.61 -13.63
C ALA A 73 10.56 -10.27 -12.67
N LEU A 74 11.75 -10.81 -12.90
CA LEU A 74 12.93 -10.48 -12.10
C LEU A 74 13.27 -8.99 -12.22
N LYS A 75 13.20 -8.41 -13.42
CA LYS A 75 13.37 -6.96 -13.61
C LYS A 75 12.28 -6.14 -12.90
N PHE A 76 11.04 -6.60 -12.91
CA PHE A 76 9.96 -5.93 -12.18
C PHE A 76 10.20 -5.96 -10.66
N ILE A 77 10.60 -7.12 -10.13
CA ILE A 77 10.94 -7.34 -8.71
C ILE A 77 12.17 -6.54 -8.30
N SER A 78 13.14 -6.29 -9.19
CA SER A 78 14.31 -5.44 -8.86
C SER A 78 13.97 -3.98 -8.58
N HIS A 79 12.75 -3.53 -8.90
CA HIS A 79 12.24 -2.20 -8.53
C HIS A 79 11.43 -2.20 -7.21
N LEU A 80 11.41 -3.33 -6.49
CA LEU A 80 10.61 -3.45 -5.27
C LEU A 80 11.07 -2.47 -4.19
N GLU A 81 12.37 -2.35 -3.93
CA GLU A 81 12.91 -1.39 -2.95
C GLU A 81 12.46 0.04 -3.27
N GLU A 82 12.72 0.49 -4.50
CA GLU A 82 12.37 1.84 -4.96
C GLU A 82 10.88 2.11 -4.77
N ASN A 83 10.04 1.16 -5.16
CA ASN A 83 8.58 1.30 -5.07
C ASN A 83 8.07 1.25 -3.63
N ILE A 84 8.71 0.46 -2.75
CA ILE A 84 8.43 0.52 -1.31
C ILE A 84 8.79 1.92 -0.80
N LYS A 85 9.98 2.45 -1.07
CA LYS A 85 10.44 3.74 -0.51
C LYS A 85 9.63 4.94 -1.03
N ASN A 86 9.31 4.96 -2.32
CA ASN A 86 8.79 6.16 -2.98
C ASN A 86 7.27 6.15 -3.19
N GLY A 87 6.59 5.03 -2.99
CA GLY A 87 5.14 4.94 -3.18
C GLY A 87 4.34 5.57 -2.05
N ILE A 88 3.14 6.05 -2.37
CA ILE A 88 2.19 6.59 -1.39
C ILE A 88 1.58 5.43 -0.62
N ALA A 89 1.72 5.44 0.72
CA ALA A 89 1.06 4.48 1.59
C ALA A 89 -0.41 4.87 1.79
N VAL A 90 -1.31 3.92 1.57
CA VAL A 90 -2.76 4.09 1.71
C VAL A 90 -3.27 2.95 2.56
N ALA A 91 -4.02 3.26 3.62
CA ALA A 91 -4.67 2.23 4.41
C ALA A 91 -5.83 1.61 3.63
N MET A 92 -5.91 0.29 3.71
CA MET A 92 -6.92 -0.52 3.06
C MET A 92 -7.70 -1.32 4.10
N ARG A 93 -8.86 -1.85 3.70
CA ARG A 93 -9.65 -2.74 4.55
C ARG A 93 -8.85 -3.97 5.00
N ARG A 94 -9.17 -4.45 6.22
CA ARG A 94 -8.59 -5.66 6.86
C ARG A 94 -7.10 -5.53 7.18
N ASP A 95 -6.71 -4.41 7.80
CA ASP A 95 -5.33 -4.17 8.25
C ASP A 95 -4.28 -4.35 7.15
N ARG A 96 -4.60 -3.84 5.96
CA ARG A 96 -3.70 -3.86 4.81
C ARG A 96 -3.24 -2.45 4.48
N ILE A 97 -2.02 -2.36 3.95
CA ILE A 97 -1.48 -1.11 3.42
C ILE A 97 -1.17 -1.33 1.95
N GLY A 98 -1.68 -0.44 1.10
CA GLY A 98 -1.28 -0.34 -0.29
C GLY A 98 -0.16 0.69 -0.42
N ILE A 99 0.97 0.31 -1.00
CA ILE A 99 1.99 1.28 -1.46
C ILE A 99 1.79 1.47 -2.96
N ILE A 100 1.38 2.69 -3.35
CA ILE A 100 0.93 3.00 -4.69
C ILE A 100 1.95 3.89 -5.40
N THR A 101 2.42 3.44 -6.57
CA THR A 101 3.22 4.24 -7.50
C THR A 101 2.44 4.46 -8.80
N ASN A 102 2.94 5.31 -9.70
CA ASN A 102 2.33 5.52 -11.01
C ASN A 102 2.18 4.23 -11.84
N GLN A 103 3.04 3.24 -11.64
CA GLN A 103 3.14 2.05 -12.49
C GLN A 103 2.90 0.74 -11.72
N SER A 104 2.81 0.77 -10.41
CA SER A 104 2.66 -0.44 -9.60
C SER A 104 1.91 -0.22 -8.30
N SER A 105 1.42 -1.32 -7.73
CA SER A 105 0.84 -1.35 -6.40
C SER A 105 1.44 -2.52 -5.62
N ILE A 106 1.93 -2.25 -4.42
CA ILE A 106 2.36 -3.24 -3.45
C ILE A 106 1.29 -3.37 -2.39
N VAL A 107 0.95 -4.59 -1.99
CA VAL A 107 0.02 -4.86 -0.91
C VAL A 107 0.78 -5.49 0.25
N LEU A 108 0.69 -4.85 1.39
CA LEU A 108 1.18 -5.33 2.66
C LEU A 108 -0.01 -5.78 3.51
N GLU A 109 0.08 -6.95 4.11
CA GLU A 109 -0.92 -7.44 5.07
C GLU A 109 -0.29 -7.57 6.45
N LYS A 110 -1.02 -7.11 7.46
CA LYS A 110 -0.62 -7.24 8.85
C LYS A 110 -0.74 -8.69 9.33
N SER A 111 0.32 -9.17 9.95
CA SER A 111 0.41 -10.47 10.61
C SER A 111 -0.21 -10.44 12.00
N GLN A 112 -0.42 -11.62 12.59
CA GLN A 112 -0.79 -11.75 14.00
C GLN A 112 0.32 -11.24 14.95
N SER A 113 1.59 -11.27 14.53
CA SER A 113 2.71 -10.70 15.29
C SER A 113 2.83 -9.17 15.12
N ASN A 114 1.86 -8.52 14.48
CA ASN A 114 1.81 -7.06 14.26
C ASN A 114 2.89 -6.53 13.29
N HIS A 115 3.52 -7.42 12.50
CA HIS A 115 4.44 -7.07 11.41
C HIS A 115 3.68 -6.97 10.07
N PHE A 116 4.16 -6.14 9.13
CA PHE A 116 3.63 -6.09 7.77
C PHE A 116 4.39 -7.04 6.84
N ILE A 117 3.67 -7.81 6.02
CA ILE A 117 4.29 -8.73 5.05
C ILE A 117 3.89 -8.37 3.63
N LEU A 118 4.87 -8.47 2.73
CA LEU A 118 4.63 -8.38 1.30
C LEU A 118 3.78 -9.57 0.80
N THR A 119 2.54 -9.29 0.40
CA THR A 119 1.61 -10.32 -0.12
C THR A 119 1.38 -10.22 -1.62
N ALA A 120 1.43 -9.02 -2.20
CA ALA A 120 1.32 -8.83 -3.64
C ALA A 120 2.14 -7.65 -4.14
N TYR A 121 2.58 -7.75 -5.40
CA TYR A 121 3.21 -6.66 -6.13
C TYR A 121 2.74 -6.67 -7.58
N ILE A 122 1.92 -5.69 -7.92
CA ILE A 122 1.04 -5.68 -9.09
C ILE A 122 1.53 -4.62 -10.07
N ASP A 123 1.75 -5.01 -11.33
CA ASP A 123 1.98 -4.09 -12.43
C ASP A 123 0.64 -3.44 -12.83
N ARG A 124 0.48 -2.16 -12.51
CA ARG A 124 -0.77 -1.41 -12.71
C ARG A 124 -0.49 0.08 -12.84
N LYS A 125 -1.00 0.69 -13.91
CA LYS A 125 -1.01 2.14 -14.07
C LYS A 125 -1.99 2.79 -13.09
N ASN A 126 -1.50 3.60 -12.16
CA ASN A 126 -2.30 4.23 -11.11
C ASN A 126 -2.38 5.75 -11.23
N LYS A 127 -2.05 6.35 -12.38
CA LYS A 127 -2.05 7.82 -12.56
C LYS A 127 -3.35 8.49 -12.04
N LEU A 128 -4.51 8.01 -12.49
CA LEU A 128 -5.82 8.52 -12.05
C LEU A 128 -6.08 8.29 -10.56
N ARG A 129 -5.65 7.14 -10.03
CA ARG A 129 -5.76 6.84 -8.59
C ARG A 129 -4.92 7.82 -7.78
N LEU A 130 -3.71 8.16 -8.23
CA LEU A 130 -2.83 9.10 -7.55
C LEU A 130 -3.34 10.55 -7.61
N GLU A 131 -3.86 10.98 -8.77
CA GLU A 131 -4.51 12.28 -8.92
C GLU A 131 -5.68 12.45 -7.93
N ASN A 132 -6.52 11.42 -7.79
CA ASN A 132 -7.62 11.44 -6.82
C ASN A 132 -7.15 11.42 -5.35
N LEU A 133 -6.00 10.82 -5.06
CA LEU A 133 -5.41 10.87 -3.72
C LEU A 133 -4.88 12.28 -3.40
N GLN A 134 -4.31 12.98 -4.39
CA GLN A 134 -3.83 14.36 -4.26
C GLN A 134 -4.95 15.37 -3.99
N THR A 135 -6.17 15.13 -4.49
CA THR A 135 -7.33 15.98 -4.15
C THR A 135 -7.84 15.81 -2.71
N ILE A 136 -7.35 14.81 -1.96
CA ILE A 136 -7.71 14.54 -0.56
C ILE A 136 -6.66 15.12 0.42
N HIS A 137 -5.54 15.64 -0.08
CA HIS A 137 -4.37 16.07 0.71
C HIS A 137 -4.56 17.31 1.63
N ASP A 138 -5.78 17.73 1.92
CA ASP A 138 -6.07 18.80 2.90
C ASP A 138 -6.30 18.29 4.35
N GLY A 139 -6.12 17.00 4.63
CA GLY A 139 -5.99 16.57 6.03
C GLY A 139 -6.10 15.07 6.30
N ASN A 140 -4.99 14.48 6.74
CA ASN A 140 -4.86 13.18 7.45
C ASN A 140 -5.29 11.89 6.73
N PHE A 141 -4.36 10.90 6.81
CA PHE A 141 -4.48 9.45 6.57
C PHE A 141 -5.60 8.97 5.64
N ILE A 142 -5.23 8.57 4.43
CA ILE A 142 -6.16 8.15 3.38
C ILE A 142 -6.68 6.72 3.67
N ASP A 143 -7.96 6.62 4.00
CA ASP A 143 -8.73 5.38 4.00
C ASP A 143 -9.38 5.18 2.63
N GLU A 144 -9.02 4.10 1.93
CA GLU A 144 -9.59 3.73 0.62
C GLU A 144 -11.11 3.45 0.68
N SER A 145 -11.69 3.28 1.88
CA SER A 145 -13.13 3.07 2.04
C SER A 145 -13.99 4.22 1.54
N GLY A 146 -13.44 5.45 1.45
CA GLY A 146 -14.10 6.65 0.95
C GLY A 146 -13.96 6.91 -0.56
N LEU A 147 -13.16 6.12 -1.29
CA LEU A 147 -12.99 6.29 -2.74
C LEU A 147 -14.17 5.70 -3.51
N SER A 148 -15.28 6.45 -3.57
CA SER A 148 -16.34 6.17 -4.53
C SER A 148 -15.82 6.46 -5.94
N LEU A 149 -15.79 5.44 -6.79
CA LEU A 149 -15.48 5.59 -8.21
C LEU A 149 -16.62 6.40 -8.86
N ASN A 150 -16.44 7.71 -9.01
CA ASN A 150 -17.30 8.51 -9.86
C ASN A 150 -17.08 8.08 -11.31
N LYS A 151 -17.85 7.08 -11.74
CA LYS A 151 -18.06 6.79 -13.16
C LYS A 151 -18.88 7.98 -13.68
N GLY A 152 -18.25 8.74 -14.57
CA GLY A 152 -18.71 10.06 -14.95
C GLY A 152 -20.15 10.06 -15.45
N ASP A 153 -20.93 10.99 -14.91
CA ASP A 153 -22.07 11.57 -15.59
C ASP A 153 -22.01 13.09 -15.42
N ASN A 154 -22.12 13.72 -16.59
CA ASN A 154 -22.33 15.12 -16.95
C ASN A 154 -22.42 16.22 -15.89
N VAL A 155 -21.67 17.29 -16.21
CA VAL A 155 -21.81 18.68 -15.76
C VAL A 155 -23.27 19.11 -15.61
N LEU A 156 -23.62 19.67 -14.45
CA LEU A 156 -24.58 20.78 -14.28
C LEU A 156 -24.50 21.28 -12.84
N SER A 157 -23.73 22.35 -12.62
CA SER A 157 -23.84 23.15 -11.41
C SER A 157 -24.93 24.19 -11.62
N SER A 158 -26.05 24.01 -10.95
CA SER A 158 -27.04 25.06 -10.71
C SER A 158 -27.69 24.77 -9.37
N ASN A 159 -27.45 25.61 -8.38
CA ASN A 159 -28.49 26.44 -7.78
C ASN A 159 -27.94 27.27 -6.60
N GLN A 160 -28.06 28.58 -6.76
CA GLN A 160 -28.23 29.53 -5.66
C GLN A 160 -29.62 29.38 -5.02
N SER A 161 -29.74 29.96 -3.82
CA SER A 161 -30.94 30.42 -3.08
C SER A 161 -31.24 29.58 -1.83
N GLN A 162 -30.95 30.08 -0.61
CA GLN A 162 -31.76 31.01 0.22
C GLN A 162 -33.02 30.32 0.78
N ASP A 163 -33.47 30.47 2.03
CA ASP A 163 -33.13 31.28 3.22
C ASP A 163 -34.11 30.88 4.36
N ASN A 164 -33.84 31.34 5.60
CA ASN A 164 -34.75 31.61 6.73
C ASN A 164 -35.27 30.44 7.60
N THR A 165 -35.45 30.55 8.93
CA THR A 165 -35.80 31.68 9.83
C THR A 165 -35.37 31.41 11.30
N ILE A 166 -34.70 32.31 12.03
CA ILE A 166 -35.15 33.39 12.98
C ILE A 166 -35.72 32.95 14.36
N THR A 167 -35.10 33.48 15.44
CA THR A 167 -35.73 34.12 16.64
C THR A 167 -34.61 34.82 17.47
N LYS A 168 -34.40 36.15 17.44
CA LYS A 168 -35.01 37.29 18.20
C LYS A 168 -35.05 37.08 19.74
N SER A 169 -34.57 37.91 20.67
CA SER A 169 -34.03 39.30 20.73
C SER A 169 -33.38 39.55 22.16
N PRO A 170 -33.25 40.77 22.74
CA PRO A 170 -32.03 41.60 22.83
C PRO A 170 -31.62 41.99 24.28
N ILE A 171 -30.55 42.79 24.46
CA ILE A 171 -30.48 44.07 25.22
C ILE A 171 -29.05 44.61 25.26
N LYS A 172 -28.90 45.89 24.88
CA LYS A 172 -27.74 46.75 25.04
C LYS A 172 -28.00 47.67 26.25
N GLN A 173 -27.02 47.87 27.12
CA GLN A 173 -26.91 49.08 27.95
C GLN A 173 -25.43 49.48 28.05
N THR A 174 -25.13 50.70 27.62
CA THR A 174 -24.03 51.53 28.12
C THR A 174 -24.51 52.98 28.01
N GLU A 175 -24.47 53.64 29.17
CA GLU A 175 -24.40 55.09 29.48
C GLU A 175 -25.20 56.10 28.64
#